data_AF-A0AAW2L9W4-F1
#
_entry.id   AF-A0AAW2L9W4-F1
#
_cell.length_a   1.000
_cell.length_b   1.000
_cell.length_c   1.000
_cell.angle_alpha   90.00
_cell.angle_beta   90.00
_cell.angle_gamma   90.00
#
_symmetry.space_group_name_H-M   'P 1'
#
loop_
_entity.id
_entity.type
_entity.pdbx_description
1 polymer ?
#
loop_
_entity_poly.entity_id
_entity_poly.type
_entity_poly.pdbx_seq_one_letter_code
_entity_poly.pdbx_strand_id
1 'polypeptide(L)'
;MSTVEMEVFSNAQLIVMTVLMFVGGEVFTSMVGLHLQRSKIIRTWKSEVKVESVESDPRSPPPVDPSDQIELNIVTVPERGLAQFESQHDVFSSYNPFLKYDSIKFLGFLVLGYLVVIHILGVTSVLIYLALVSSANNVLRNKGIKTFTFAIFTIVSTFASCGFVPTNENMIVFGKNSGLLWILIPQVLVGNTLFPSCLRFLIWVVGKKIKKVEANYLLNHTTEAGYMHLLPSLHSVLLVATVFGFILIGFIIFCSLEWNSAALSGLNTYQKVVGILFQCVNARHSGETIVDLSTIAPAILVFFVVM
;
A
#
# COMPACT_ATOMS: atom_id res chain seq x y z
N MET A 1 19.21 -1.60 10.76
CA MET A 1 20.54 -1.37 11.37
C MET A 1 21.59 -1.57 10.28
N SER A 2 22.40 -0.56 9.98
CA SER A 2 23.52 -0.71 9.03
C SER A 2 24.77 -1.12 9.79
N THR A 3 25.49 -2.14 9.31
CA THR A 3 26.80 -2.54 9.85
C THR A 3 27.92 -1.63 9.38
N VAL A 4 27.68 -0.87 8.30
CA VAL A 4 28.62 0.06 7.69
C VAL A 4 28.04 1.46 7.74
N GLU A 5 28.88 2.46 8.00
CA GLU A 5 28.51 3.86 7.96
C GLU A 5 27.92 4.25 6.59
N MET A 6 26.82 5.01 6.62
CA MET A 6 26.08 5.38 5.41
C MET A 6 26.86 6.34 4.50
N GLU A 7 27.73 7.16 5.08
CA GLU A 7 28.54 8.15 4.35
C GLU A 7 29.72 7.52 3.60
N VAL A 8 30.07 6.26 3.89
CA VAL A 8 31.13 5.53 3.18
C VAL A 8 30.65 5.06 1.80
N PHE A 9 29.33 4.94 1.60
CA PHE A 9 28.78 4.48 0.33
C PHE A 9 28.93 5.53 -0.77
N SER A 10 29.43 5.08 -1.92
CA SER A 10 29.40 5.88 -3.14
C SER A 10 27.97 6.17 -3.59
N ASN A 11 27.78 7.25 -4.36
CA ASN A 11 26.47 7.58 -4.92
C ASN A 11 25.83 6.42 -5.72
N ALA A 12 26.64 5.62 -6.42
CA ALA A 12 26.16 4.46 -7.16
C ALA A 12 25.61 3.37 -6.22
N GLN A 13 26.30 3.10 -5.10
CA GLN A 13 25.84 2.15 -4.09
C GLN A 13 24.56 2.63 -3.40
N LEU A 14 24.45 3.92 -3.08
CA LEU A 14 23.21 4.49 -2.54
C LEU A 14 22.03 4.32 -3.52
N ILE A 15 22.26 4.48 -4.82
CA ILE A 15 21.22 4.23 -5.84
C ILE A 15 20.83 2.75 -5.87
N VAL A 16 21.79 1.83 -5.82
CA VAL A 16 21.49 0.39 -5.77
C VAL A 16 20.66 0.05 -4.53
N MET A 17 21.07 0.54 -3.35
CA MET A 17 20.31 0.40 -2.10
C MET A 17 18.90 0.98 -2.22
N THR A 18 18.75 2.14 -2.85
CA THR A 18 17.44 2.74 -3.12
C THR A 18 16.56 1.80 -3.94
N VAL A 19 17.08 1.21 -5.01
CA VAL A 19 16.32 0.26 -5.84
C VAL A 19 15.93 -0.97 -5.03
N LEU A 20 16.83 -1.50 -4.20
CA LEU A 20 16.54 -2.64 -3.33
C LEU A 20 15.44 -2.32 -2.30
N MET A 21 15.51 -1.15 -1.65
CA MET A 21 14.48 -0.69 -0.71
C MET A 21 13.12 -0.54 -1.41
N PHE A 22 13.11 0.04 -2.61
CA PHE A 22 11.89 0.21 -3.38
C PHE A 22 11.26 -1.13 -3.78
N VAL A 23 12.07 -2.06 -4.33
CA VAL A 23 11.60 -3.38 -4.78
C VAL A 23 11.21 -4.27 -3.60
N GLY A 24 11.91 -4.16 -2.47
CA GLY A 24 11.60 -4.88 -1.23
C GLY A 24 10.42 -4.30 -0.45
N GLY A 25 9.96 -3.10 -0.80
CA GLY A 25 8.84 -2.44 -0.13
C GLY A 25 7.55 -3.25 -0.22
N GLU A 26 6.79 -3.27 0.87
CA GLU A 26 5.54 -4.02 0.98
C GLU A 26 4.52 -3.61 -0.10
N VAL A 27 4.39 -2.32 -0.37
CA VAL A 27 3.48 -1.80 -1.40
C VAL A 27 3.87 -2.28 -2.80
N PHE A 28 5.17 -2.28 -3.13
CA PHE A 28 5.66 -2.72 -4.44
C PHE A 28 5.48 -4.23 -4.60
N THR A 29 5.90 -5.02 -3.61
CA THR A 29 5.75 -6.49 -3.64
C THR A 29 4.27 -6.90 -3.72
N SER A 30 3.39 -6.19 -3.01
CA SER A 30 1.94 -6.39 -3.09
C SER A 30 1.37 -6.08 -4.48
N MET A 31 1.81 -4.97 -5.11
CA MET A 31 1.44 -4.64 -6.48
C MET A 31 1.88 -5.73 -7.48
N VAL A 32 3.12 -6.25 -7.36
CA VAL A 32 3.60 -7.36 -8.19
C VAL A 32 2.76 -8.61 -7.96
N GLY A 33 2.42 -8.92 -6.70
CA GLY A 33 1.51 -10.01 -6.34
C GLY A 33 0.15 -9.90 -7.05
N LEU A 34 -0.42 -8.70 -7.12
CA LEU A 34 -1.68 -8.44 -7.82
C LEU A 34 -1.58 -8.69 -9.34
N HIS A 35 -0.46 -8.30 -9.96
CA HIS A 35 -0.20 -8.59 -11.38
C HIS A 35 -0.02 -10.10 -11.64
N LEU A 36 0.60 -10.84 -10.73
CA LEU A 36 0.71 -12.30 -10.82
C LEU A 36 -0.65 -12.98 -10.65
N GLN A 37 -1.47 -12.53 -9.70
CA GLN A 37 -2.84 -13.03 -9.51
C GLN A 37 -3.68 -12.83 -10.78
N ARG A 38 -3.56 -11.66 -11.42
CA ARG A 38 -4.18 -11.39 -12.73
C ARG A 38 -3.75 -12.41 -13.79
N SER A 39 -2.46 -12.73 -13.86
CA SER A 39 -1.95 -13.71 -14.83
C SER A 39 -2.50 -15.13 -14.60
N LYS A 40 -2.71 -15.51 -13.33
CA LYS A 40 -3.32 -16.80 -12.96
C LYS A 40 -4.77 -16.88 -13.42
N ILE A 41 -5.58 -15.85 -13.16
CA ILE A 41 -6.98 -15.78 -13.60
C ILE A 41 -7.09 -15.94 -15.12
N ILE A 42 -6.23 -15.25 -15.89
CA ILE A 42 -6.20 -15.39 -17.36
C ILE A 42 -5.86 -16.81 -17.80
N ARG A 43 -4.91 -17.48 -17.12
CA ARG A 43 -4.51 -18.85 -17.44
C ARG A 43 -5.64 -19.85 -17.15
N THR A 44 -6.30 -19.72 -16.00
CA THR A 44 -7.44 -20.58 -15.64
C THR A 44 -8.57 -20.43 -16.65
N TRP A 45 -8.94 -19.19 -16.98
CA TRP A 45 -10.00 -18.94 -17.96
C TRP A 45 -9.66 -19.49 -19.35
N LYS A 46 -8.41 -19.32 -19.82
CA LYS A 46 -7.97 -19.94 -21.09
C LYS A 46 -7.99 -21.47 -21.05
N SER A 47 -7.77 -22.08 -19.89
CA SER A 47 -7.85 -23.53 -19.71
C SER A 47 -9.29 -24.03 -19.74
N GLU A 48 -10.22 -23.33 -19.07
CA GLU A 48 -11.65 -23.68 -19.05
C GLU A 48 -12.27 -23.56 -20.44
N VAL A 49 -12.04 -22.45 -21.15
CA VAL A 49 -12.51 -22.27 -22.54
C VAL A 49 -11.94 -23.35 -23.48
N LYS A 50 -10.70 -23.81 -23.22
CA LYS A 50 -10.10 -24.91 -23.97
C LYS A 50 -10.76 -26.27 -23.67
N VAL A 51 -11.26 -26.48 -22.45
CA VAL A 51 -11.97 -27.72 -22.07
C VAL A 51 -13.39 -27.74 -22.65
N GLU A 52 -14.13 -26.64 -22.55
CA GLU A 52 -15.48 -26.52 -23.13
C GLU A 52 -15.49 -26.70 -24.67
N SER A 53 -14.46 -26.21 -25.36
CA SER A 53 -14.32 -26.38 -26.81
C SER A 53 -13.96 -27.81 -27.26
N VAL A 54 -13.46 -28.66 -26.35
CA VAL A 54 -13.23 -30.09 -26.62
C VAL A 54 -14.47 -30.92 -26.31
N GLU A 55 -15.29 -30.48 -25.35
CA GLU A 55 -16.52 -31.18 -24.94
C GLU A 55 -17.71 -30.91 -25.86
N SER A 56 -17.62 -29.91 -26.74
CA SER A 56 -18.66 -29.51 -27.70
C SER A 56 -18.50 -30.10 -29.11
N ASP A 57 -17.64 -31.11 -29.30
CA ASP A 57 -17.48 -31.81 -30.59
C ASP A 57 -18.49 -32.98 -30.69
N PRO A 58 -19.58 -32.88 -31.49
CA PRO A 58 -20.56 -33.94 -31.59
C PRO A 58 -19.99 -35.03 -32.50
N ARG A 59 -19.42 -36.08 -31.89
CA ARG A 59 -19.12 -37.33 -32.60
C ARG A 59 -20.43 -37.92 -33.12
N SER A 60 -20.62 -37.82 -34.43
CA SER A 60 -21.24 -38.78 -35.36
C SER A 60 -22.52 -39.51 -34.90
N PRO A 61 -23.67 -39.37 -35.59
CA PRO A 61 -24.81 -40.23 -35.31
C PRO A 61 -24.48 -41.69 -35.64
N PRO A 62 -24.92 -42.67 -34.83
CA PRO A 62 -24.79 -44.08 -35.20
C PRO A 62 -25.72 -44.39 -36.39
N PRO A 63 -25.40 -45.40 -37.21
CA PRO A 63 -26.22 -45.75 -38.36
C PRO A 63 -27.56 -46.32 -37.88
N VAL A 64 -28.63 -45.86 -38.54
CA VAL A 64 -29.98 -46.41 -38.43
C VAL A 64 -29.98 -47.82 -39.03
N ASP A 65 -30.48 -48.80 -38.28
CA ASP A 65 -30.93 -50.09 -38.82
C ASP A 65 -32.36 -50.37 -38.29
N PRO A 66 -33.31 -50.83 -39.14
CA PRO A 66 -34.72 -50.86 -38.80
C PRO A 66 -35.17 -52.28 -38.43
N SER A 67 -35.62 -52.49 -37.19
CA SER A 67 -36.46 -53.64 -36.86
C SER A 67 -37.12 -53.48 -35.49
N ASP A 68 -38.44 -53.39 -35.53
CA ASP A 68 -39.43 -53.91 -34.59
C ASP A 68 -39.17 -53.78 -33.08
N GLN A 69 -39.95 -52.91 -32.43
CA GLN A 69 -41.04 -53.40 -31.57
C GLN A 69 -41.99 -52.28 -31.12
N ILE A 70 -43.26 -52.62 -31.28
CA ILE A 70 -44.47 -51.89 -30.92
C ILE A 70 -44.61 -51.89 -29.40
N GLU A 71 -44.71 -50.73 -28.75
CA GLU A 71 -45.50 -50.59 -27.53
C GLU A 71 -46.33 -49.31 -27.54
N LEU A 72 -47.60 -49.53 -27.21
CA LEU A 72 -48.73 -48.63 -27.32
C LEU A 72 -49.10 -48.20 -25.89
N ASN A 73 -48.92 -46.94 -25.51
CA ASN A 73 -49.81 -46.38 -24.48
C ASN A 73 -49.86 -44.84 -24.41
N ILE A 74 -51.08 -44.37 -24.66
CA ILE A 74 -51.78 -43.18 -24.13
C ILE A 74 -51.13 -41.81 -24.34
N VAL A 75 -51.69 -41.13 -25.34
CA VAL A 75 -51.67 -39.69 -25.56
C VAL A 75 -52.50 -39.00 -24.47
N THR A 76 -51.87 -38.17 -23.63
CA THR A 76 -52.55 -37.05 -22.96
C THR A 76 -52.15 -35.75 -23.63
N VAL A 77 -53.16 -35.07 -24.17
CA VAL A 77 -53.11 -33.75 -24.79
C VAL A 77 -52.70 -32.71 -23.73
N PRO A 78 -51.71 -31.83 -23.97
CA PRO A 78 -51.53 -30.66 -23.11
C PRO A 78 -52.41 -29.52 -23.63
N GLU A 79 -53.38 -29.14 -22.81
CA GLU A 79 -54.25 -27.98 -22.99
C GLU A 79 -53.40 -26.70 -22.88
N ARG A 80 -53.49 -25.84 -23.89
CA ARG A 80 -52.88 -24.50 -23.88
C ARG A 80 -53.65 -23.60 -22.91
N GLY A 81 -53.09 -23.43 -21.70
CA GLY A 81 -53.41 -22.35 -20.78
C GLY A 81 -52.28 -21.31 -20.77
N LEU A 82 -52.61 -20.08 -21.10
CA LEU A 82 -51.71 -18.93 -21.22
C LEU A 82 -51.42 -18.34 -19.81
N ALA A 83 -50.19 -17.87 -19.61
CA ALA A 83 -49.70 -17.02 -18.50
C ALA A 83 -49.37 -17.68 -17.14
N GLN A 84 -48.09 -17.98 -16.93
CA GLN A 84 -47.21 -17.26 -15.98
C GLN A 84 -45.80 -17.86 -16.05
N PHE A 85 -44.90 -17.18 -16.76
CA PHE A 85 -43.46 -17.39 -16.63
C PHE A 85 -43.05 -16.77 -15.29
N GLU A 86 -43.18 -17.52 -14.19
CA GLU A 86 -42.49 -17.17 -12.95
C GLU A 86 -41.02 -17.58 -13.06
N SER A 87 -40.21 -16.54 -13.28
CA SER A 87 -38.79 -16.40 -12.98
C SER A 87 -38.12 -17.58 -12.28
N GLN A 88 -37.56 -18.50 -13.07
CA GLN A 88 -36.44 -19.32 -12.63
C GLN A 88 -35.15 -18.50 -12.84
N HIS A 89 -34.99 -17.45 -12.03
CA HIS A 89 -33.90 -16.50 -12.14
C HIS A 89 -33.20 -16.24 -10.80
N ASP A 90 -33.07 -17.25 -9.93
CA ASP A 90 -32.53 -17.03 -8.57
C ASP A 90 -31.55 -18.10 -8.04
N VAL A 91 -30.84 -18.84 -8.90
CA VAL A 91 -29.82 -19.83 -8.43
C VAL A 91 -28.43 -19.67 -9.06
N PHE A 92 -28.21 -18.70 -9.97
CA PHE A 92 -26.86 -18.35 -10.44
C PHE A 92 -26.40 -17.04 -9.76
N SER A 93 -25.87 -17.15 -8.54
CA SER A 93 -25.32 -16.01 -7.82
C SER A 93 -24.11 -15.42 -8.57
N SER A 94 -24.35 -14.34 -9.31
CA SER A 94 -23.51 -13.14 -9.41
C SER A 94 -21.97 -13.31 -9.45
N TYR A 95 -21.42 -14.31 -10.15
CA TYR A 95 -19.98 -14.40 -10.42
C TYR A 95 -19.74 -13.97 -11.87
N ASN A 96 -19.51 -12.67 -12.11
CA ASN A 96 -19.03 -12.20 -13.40
C ASN A 96 -17.49 -12.21 -13.41
N PRO A 97 -16.82 -13.26 -13.93
CA PRO A 97 -15.36 -13.35 -13.93
C PRO A 97 -14.70 -12.16 -14.65
N PHE A 98 -15.38 -11.59 -15.64
CA PHE A 98 -14.98 -10.37 -16.33
C PHE A 98 -14.91 -9.15 -15.41
N LEU A 99 -15.92 -8.94 -14.55
CA LEU A 99 -15.96 -7.81 -13.62
C LEU A 99 -14.87 -7.91 -12.56
N LYS A 100 -14.62 -9.12 -12.04
CA LYS A 100 -13.52 -9.38 -11.10
C LYS A 100 -12.16 -9.12 -11.76
N TYR A 101 -11.97 -9.58 -13.00
CA TYR A 101 -10.74 -9.33 -13.76
C TYR A 101 -10.49 -7.84 -14.01
N ASP A 102 -11.50 -7.10 -14.45
CA ASP A 102 -11.38 -5.66 -14.71
C ASP A 102 -11.16 -4.87 -13.42
N SER A 103 -11.76 -5.30 -12.31
CA SER A 103 -11.54 -4.71 -10.99
C SER A 103 -10.11 -4.90 -10.49
N ILE A 104 -9.53 -6.09 -10.64
CA ILE A 104 -8.12 -6.36 -10.29
C ILE A 104 -7.17 -5.54 -11.17
N LYS A 105 -7.47 -5.44 -12.47
CA LYS A 105 -6.70 -4.60 -13.41
C LYS A 105 -6.74 -3.13 -12.98
N PHE A 106 -7.92 -2.61 -12.67
CA PHE A 106 -8.11 -1.24 -12.19
C PHE A 106 -7.35 -0.99 -10.88
N LEU A 107 -7.42 -1.92 -9.93
CA LEU A 107 -6.70 -1.84 -8.66
C LEU A 107 -5.18 -1.76 -8.87
N GLY A 108 -4.61 -2.56 -9.79
CA GLY A 108 -3.19 -2.52 -10.10
C GLY A 108 -2.73 -1.17 -10.66
N PHE A 109 -3.50 -0.59 -11.58
CA PHE A 109 -3.21 0.78 -12.07
C PHE A 109 -3.30 1.82 -10.96
N LEU A 110 -4.23 1.66 -10.03
CA LEU A 110 -4.41 2.59 -8.92
C LEU A 110 -3.24 2.54 -7.93
N VAL A 111 -2.78 1.33 -7.57
CA VAL A 111 -1.61 1.14 -6.70
C VAL A 111 -0.34 1.68 -7.37
N LEU A 112 -0.16 1.42 -8.67
CA LEU A 112 0.96 1.97 -9.43
C LEU A 112 0.92 3.50 -9.46
N GLY A 113 -0.25 4.08 -9.75
CA GLY A 113 -0.43 5.54 -9.74
C GLY A 113 -0.14 6.14 -8.37
N TYR A 114 -0.60 5.49 -7.31
CA TYR A 114 -0.32 5.89 -5.93
C TYR A 114 1.18 5.91 -5.63
N LEU A 115 1.89 4.82 -5.95
CA LEU A 115 3.34 4.73 -5.76
C LEU A 115 4.07 5.88 -6.47
N VAL A 116 3.77 6.09 -7.75
CA VAL A 116 4.43 7.12 -8.57
C VAL A 116 4.14 8.52 -8.04
N VAL A 117 2.88 8.84 -7.74
CA VAL A 117 2.48 10.18 -7.27
C VAL A 117 3.12 10.50 -5.92
N ILE A 118 3.08 9.58 -4.96
CA ILE A 118 3.63 9.80 -3.61
C ILE A 118 5.16 9.94 -3.65
N HIS A 119 5.86 9.17 -4.49
CA HIS A 119 7.31 9.33 -4.62
C HIS A 119 7.69 10.63 -5.33
N ILE A 120 7.04 10.98 -6.45
CA ILE A 120 7.33 12.23 -7.17
C ILE A 120 7.05 13.43 -6.27
N LEU A 121 5.92 13.44 -5.57
CA LEU A 121 5.56 14.52 -4.65
C LEU A 121 6.56 14.64 -3.50
N GLY A 122 6.94 13.52 -2.87
CA GLY A 122 7.92 13.49 -1.80
C GLY A 122 9.30 13.98 -2.24
N VAL A 123 9.85 13.42 -3.32
CA VAL A 123 11.17 13.80 -3.85
C VAL A 123 11.19 15.27 -4.24
N THR A 124 10.16 15.74 -4.94
CA THR A 124 10.05 17.15 -5.35
C THR A 124 9.99 18.06 -4.13
N SER A 125 9.22 17.70 -3.10
CA SER A 125 9.09 18.48 -1.87
C SER A 125 10.42 18.60 -1.12
N VAL A 126 11.17 17.50 -0.98
CA VAL A 126 12.50 17.51 -0.34
C VAL A 126 13.50 18.33 -1.15
N LEU A 127 13.50 18.21 -2.48
CA LEU A 127 14.37 19.01 -3.36
C LEU A 127 14.08 20.51 -3.26
N ILE A 128 12.80 20.89 -3.28
CA ILE A 128 12.38 22.29 -3.10
C ILE A 128 12.85 22.79 -1.73
N TYR A 129 12.66 22.00 -0.67
CA TYR A 129 13.08 22.38 0.67
C TYR A 129 14.60 22.60 0.76
N LEU A 130 15.40 21.68 0.20
CA LEU A 130 16.86 21.79 0.19
C LEU A 130 17.34 22.97 -0.69
N ALA A 131 16.59 23.35 -1.72
CA ALA A 131 16.88 24.53 -2.51
C ALA A 131 16.58 25.83 -1.74
N LEU A 132 15.50 25.87 -0.96
CA LEU A 132 15.08 27.05 -0.20
C LEU A 132 15.88 27.24 1.10
N VAL A 133 16.26 26.15 1.76
CA VAL A 133 16.92 26.18 3.08
C VAL A 133 18.39 25.82 2.94
N SER A 134 19.22 26.86 2.81
CA SER A 134 20.67 26.72 2.68
C SER A 134 21.32 25.98 3.86
N SER A 135 20.77 26.12 5.07
CA SER A 135 21.22 25.38 6.27
C SER A 135 21.21 23.86 6.05
N ALA A 136 20.10 23.31 5.56
CA ALA A 136 19.96 21.88 5.32
C ALA A 136 20.85 21.41 4.15
N ASN A 137 20.94 22.21 3.09
CA ASN A 137 21.81 21.88 1.96
C ASN A 137 23.30 21.94 2.32
N ASN A 138 23.70 22.86 3.20
CA ASN A 138 25.07 22.98 3.68
C ASN A 138 25.50 21.72 4.46
N VAL A 139 24.60 21.13 5.26
CA VAL A 139 24.87 19.83 5.92
C VAL A 139 25.24 18.75 4.90
N LEU A 140 24.48 18.65 3.80
CA LEU A 140 24.76 17.68 2.73
C LEU A 140 26.06 17.98 2.00
N ARG A 141 26.33 19.26 1.68
CA ARG A 141 27.55 19.69 1.01
C ARG A 141 28.79 19.39 1.85
N ASN A 142 28.72 19.64 3.15
CA ASN A 142 29.83 19.37 4.08
C ASN A 142 30.12 17.88 4.20
N LYS A 143 29.09 17.02 4.08
CA LYS A 143 29.22 15.56 4.08
C LYS A 143 29.48 14.97 2.68
N GLY A 144 29.62 15.79 1.64
CA GLY A 144 29.89 15.32 0.27
C GLY A 144 28.73 14.56 -0.40
N ILE A 145 27.51 14.65 0.13
CA ILE A 145 26.34 13.93 -0.35
C ILE A 145 25.64 14.76 -1.44
N LYS A 146 25.32 14.14 -2.58
CA LYS A 146 24.54 14.80 -3.64
C LYS A 146 23.10 15.02 -3.18
N THR A 147 22.61 16.26 -3.27
CA THR A 147 21.25 16.67 -2.88
C THR A 147 20.17 15.81 -3.55
N PHE A 148 20.33 15.49 -4.84
CA PHE A 148 19.39 14.66 -5.59
C PHE A 148 19.34 13.21 -5.12
N THR A 149 20.52 12.61 -4.89
CA THR A 149 20.64 11.26 -4.35
C THR A 149 20.04 11.18 -2.95
N PHE A 150 20.30 12.18 -2.11
CA PHE A 150 19.68 12.27 -0.78
C PHE A 150 18.16 12.31 -0.85
N ALA A 151 17.58 13.19 -1.68
CA ALA A 151 16.13 13.33 -1.78
C ALA A 151 15.44 12.04 -2.21
N ILE A 152 15.96 11.38 -3.26
CA ILE A 152 15.43 10.11 -3.74
C ILE A 152 15.58 9.00 -2.68
N PHE A 153 16.79 8.85 -2.14
CA PHE A 153 17.09 7.79 -1.18
C PHE A 153 16.21 7.90 0.06
N THR A 154 16.16 9.09 0.66
CA THR A 154 15.38 9.36 1.86
C THR A 154 13.91 9.06 1.59
N ILE A 155 13.32 9.60 0.52
CA ILE A 155 11.89 9.40 0.24
C ILE A 155 11.52 7.92 0.02
N VAL A 156 12.35 7.18 -0.70
CA VAL A 156 12.14 5.74 -0.91
C VAL A 156 12.27 4.97 0.40
N SER A 157 13.30 5.27 1.20
CA SER A 157 13.54 4.65 2.51
C SER A 157 12.40 4.93 3.49
N THR A 158 11.98 6.19 3.61
CA THR A 158 10.87 6.65 4.45
C THR A 158 9.56 5.96 4.03
N PHE A 159 9.26 5.92 2.73
CA PHE A 159 8.04 5.29 2.22
C PHE A 159 8.01 3.78 2.47
N ALA A 160 9.14 3.11 2.25
CA ALA A 160 9.29 1.67 2.46
C ALA A 160 9.57 1.29 3.92
N SER A 161 9.60 2.26 4.85
CA SER A 161 9.90 2.07 6.27
C SER A 161 11.22 1.33 6.52
N CYS A 162 12.27 1.67 5.78
CA CYS A 162 13.58 1.01 5.90
C CYS A 162 14.49 1.65 6.96
N GLY A 163 14.26 2.92 7.32
CA GLY A 163 15.00 3.63 8.37
C GLY A 163 16.43 4.01 8.04
N PHE A 164 16.81 3.88 6.78
CA PHE A 164 18.10 4.35 6.30
C PHE A 164 18.00 5.80 5.87
N VAL A 165 19.03 6.56 6.20
CA VAL A 165 19.26 7.91 5.70
C VAL A 165 20.72 7.97 5.25
N PRO A 166 21.08 8.70 4.19
CA PRO A 166 22.47 8.76 3.70
C PRO A 166 23.47 9.43 4.64
N THR A 167 23.05 9.80 5.86
CA THR A 167 23.86 10.41 6.91
C THR A 167 24.12 9.41 8.03
N ASN A 168 25.31 9.45 8.61
CA ASN A 168 25.72 8.52 9.67
C ASN A 168 24.87 8.67 10.93
N GLU A 169 24.47 9.90 11.27
CA GLU A 169 23.67 10.20 12.45
C GLU A 169 22.16 10.21 12.16
N ASN A 170 21.72 9.60 11.06
CA ASN A 170 20.31 9.58 10.65
C ASN A 170 19.74 11.02 10.54
N MET A 171 18.49 11.26 10.96
CA MET A 171 17.85 12.58 10.92
C MET A 171 18.27 13.53 12.05
N ILE A 172 19.17 13.12 12.95
CA ILE A 172 19.66 13.95 14.06
C ILE A 172 20.31 15.23 13.53
N VAL A 173 21.10 15.14 12.45
CA VAL A 173 21.73 16.32 11.81
C VAL A 173 20.73 17.33 11.24
N PHE A 174 19.49 16.90 11.00
CA PHE A 174 18.41 17.77 10.53
C PHE A 174 17.47 18.22 11.66
N GLY A 175 17.81 17.98 12.93
CA GLY A 175 16.94 18.32 14.07
C GLY A 175 16.56 19.81 14.18
N LYS A 176 17.43 20.72 13.73
CA LYS A 176 17.14 22.17 13.64
C LYS A 176 16.27 22.53 12.43
N ASN A 177 16.23 21.68 11.41
CA ASN A 177 15.56 21.91 10.13
C ASN A 177 14.16 21.28 10.13
N SER A 178 13.25 21.80 10.96
CA SER A 178 11.90 21.23 11.15
C SER A 178 11.06 21.10 9.88
N GLY A 179 11.33 21.90 8.85
CA GLY A 179 10.61 21.81 7.58
C GLY A 179 10.86 20.49 6.83
N LEU A 180 12.07 19.91 6.93
CA LEU A 180 12.34 18.60 6.36
C LEU A 180 11.51 17.52 7.06
N LEU A 181 11.44 17.58 8.39
CA LEU A 181 10.67 16.64 9.21
C LEU A 181 9.18 16.70 8.86
N TRP A 182 8.64 17.90 8.68
CA TRP A 182 7.24 18.09 8.27
C TRP A 182 6.92 17.48 6.92
N ILE A 183 7.87 17.43 5.99
CA ILE A 183 7.70 16.79 4.69
C ILE A 183 7.73 15.26 4.85
N LEU A 184 8.57 14.74 5.74
CA LEU A 184 8.74 13.30 5.95
C LEU A 184 7.63 12.67 6.81
N ILE A 185 7.07 13.37 7.81
CA ILE A 185 5.95 12.85 8.64
C ILE A 185 4.79 12.28 7.80
N PRO A 186 4.17 13.04 6.88
CA PRO A 186 3.09 12.51 6.06
C PRO A 186 3.57 11.41 5.12
N GLN A 187 4.84 11.44 4.68
CA GLN A 187 5.41 10.39 3.85
C GLN A 187 5.51 9.06 4.60
N VAL A 188 5.91 9.06 5.88
CA VAL A 188 5.94 7.86 6.74
C VAL A 188 4.53 7.29 6.93
N LEU A 189 3.56 8.18 7.21
CA LEU A 189 2.17 7.77 7.45
C LEU A 189 1.54 7.17 6.20
N VAL A 190 1.71 7.84 5.04
CA VAL A 190 1.19 7.39 3.74
C VAL A 190 2.02 6.23 3.17
N GLY A 191 3.20 5.93 3.70
CA GLY A 191 3.94 4.72 3.39
C GLY A 191 3.24 3.46 3.88
N ASN A 192 4.03 2.46 4.28
CA ASN A 192 3.50 1.16 4.70
C ASN A 192 2.45 1.25 5.82
N THR A 193 2.58 2.22 6.75
CA THR A 193 1.74 2.33 7.95
C THR A 193 0.24 2.48 7.65
N LEU A 194 -0.15 3.44 6.80
CA LEU A 194 -1.56 3.69 6.46
C LEU A 194 -1.88 3.37 5.00
N PHE A 195 -0.99 2.69 4.27
CA PHE A 195 -1.23 2.29 2.89
C PHE A 195 -2.61 1.65 2.66
N PRO A 196 -3.06 0.65 3.45
CA PRO A 196 -4.39 0.05 3.28
C PRO A 196 -5.54 1.06 3.35
N SER A 197 -5.46 2.00 4.29
CA SER A 197 -6.50 3.00 4.51
C SER A 197 -6.47 4.12 3.47
N CYS A 198 -5.27 4.58 3.10
CA CYS A 198 -5.08 5.54 2.01
C CYS A 198 -5.55 4.98 0.67
N LEU A 199 -5.24 3.71 0.38
CA LEU A 199 -5.69 3.03 -0.83
C LEU A 199 -7.21 2.93 -0.88
N ARG A 200 -7.87 2.52 0.22
CA ARG A 200 -9.33 2.46 0.28
C ARG A 200 -9.95 3.85 0.05
N PHE A 201 -9.43 4.88 0.70
CA PHE A 201 -9.88 6.25 0.50
C PHE A 201 -9.72 6.68 -0.95
N LEU A 202 -8.58 6.35 -1.58
CA LEU A 202 -8.33 6.64 -2.98
C LEU A 202 -9.34 5.94 -3.91
N ILE A 203 -9.63 4.66 -3.69
CA ILE A 203 -10.65 3.91 -4.45
C ILE A 203 -12.02 4.59 -4.31
N TRP A 204 -12.38 5.01 -3.10
CA TRP A 204 -13.64 5.71 -2.85
C TRP A 204 -13.72 7.07 -3.56
N VAL A 205 -12.66 7.88 -3.50
CA VAL A 205 -12.60 9.17 -4.20
C VAL A 205 -12.72 8.97 -5.72
N VAL A 206 -11.93 8.04 -6.27
CA VAL A 206 -11.93 7.76 -7.71
C VAL A 206 -13.26 7.14 -8.15
N GLY A 207 -13.83 6.23 -7.35
CA GLY A 207 -15.14 5.63 -7.61
C GLY A 207 -16.25 6.67 -7.64
N LYS A 208 -16.24 7.64 -6.72
CA LYS A 208 -17.22 8.74 -6.70
C LYS A 208 -17.05 9.70 -7.87
N LYS A 209 -15.81 9.96 -8.30
CA LYS A 209 -15.51 10.89 -9.41
C LYS A 209 -15.78 10.28 -10.79
N ILE A 210 -15.38 9.04 -11.01
CA ILE A 210 -15.44 8.37 -12.33
C ILE A 210 -16.74 7.53 -12.48
N LYS A 211 -17.50 7.31 -11.40
CA LYS A 211 -18.72 6.46 -11.37
C LYS A 211 -18.48 5.05 -11.94
N LYS A 212 -17.28 4.52 -11.73
CA LYS A 212 -16.89 3.19 -12.21
C LYS A 212 -17.53 2.09 -11.37
N VAL A 213 -18.15 1.12 -12.04
CA VAL A 213 -18.80 -0.04 -11.41
C VAL A 213 -17.74 -0.89 -10.69
N GLU A 214 -16.53 -0.96 -11.23
CA GLU A 214 -15.39 -1.68 -10.69
C GLU A 214 -14.95 -1.15 -9.31
N ALA A 215 -15.02 0.17 -9.10
CA ALA A 215 -14.67 0.77 -7.81
C ALA A 215 -15.69 0.44 -6.72
N ASN A 216 -16.99 0.46 -7.06
CA ASN A 216 -18.04 0.02 -6.14
C ASN A 216 -17.96 -1.47 -5.84
N TYR A 217 -17.63 -2.29 -6.85
CA TYR A 217 -17.42 -3.72 -6.67
C TYR A 217 -16.28 -4.00 -5.68
N LEU A 218 -15.12 -3.33 -5.83
CA LEU A 218 -13.97 -3.46 -4.90
C LEU A 218 -14.30 -3.03 -3.46
N LEU A 219 -15.06 -1.96 -3.27
CA LEU A 219 -15.39 -1.46 -1.93
C LEU A 219 -16.38 -2.35 -1.18
N ASN A 220 -17.26 -3.03 -1.92
CA ASN A 220 -18.30 -3.92 -1.38
C ASN A 220 -17.81 -5.36 -1.22
N HIS A 221 -16.90 -5.83 -2.08
CA HIS A 221 -16.37 -7.20 -2.08
C HIS A 221 -14.86 -7.24 -1.76
N THR A 222 -14.46 -6.58 -0.68
CA THR A 222 -13.05 -6.46 -0.26
C THR A 222 -12.33 -7.80 -0.10
N THR A 223 -13.00 -8.80 0.49
CA THR A 223 -12.44 -10.13 0.75
C THR A 223 -12.31 -10.98 -0.52
N GLU A 224 -13.21 -10.80 -1.49
CA GLU A 224 -13.26 -11.62 -2.72
C GLU A 224 -12.25 -11.18 -3.79
N ALA A 225 -11.80 -9.92 -3.71
CA ALA A 225 -10.75 -9.38 -4.56
C ALA A 225 -9.38 -10.05 -4.31
N GLY A 226 -9.16 -10.63 -3.11
CA GLY A 226 -7.94 -11.36 -2.76
C GLY A 226 -6.71 -10.48 -2.55
N TYR A 227 -6.88 -9.17 -2.37
CA TYR A 227 -5.80 -8.23 -2.10
C TYR A 227 -5.71 -7.96 -0.59
N MET A 228 -4.65 -8.45 0.05
CA MET A 228 -4.47 -8.39 1.52
C MET A 228 -4.52 -6.96 2.09
N HIS A 229 -4.08 -5.96 1.33
CA HIS A 229 -4.09 -4.56 1.75
C HIS A 229 -5.42 -3.84 1.51
N LEU A 230 -6.43 -4.50 0.93
CA LEU A 230 -7.77 -3.91 0.78
C LEU A 230 -8.61 -4.25 2.01
N LEU A 231 -8.48 -3.46 3.07
CA LEU A 231 -9.22 -3.67 4.31
C LEU A 231 -10.72 -3.28 4.16
N PRO A 232 -11.62 -3.95 4.89
CA PRO A 232 -13.00 -3.48 5.06
C PRO A 232 -13.05 -2.08 5.69
N SER A 233 -14.16 -1.36 5.50
CA SER A 233 -14.30 0.04 5.95
C SER A 233 -14.03 0.20 7.45
N LEU A 234 -14.59 -0.67 8.27
CA LEU A 234 -14.42 -0.63 9.72
C LEU A 234 -12.95 -0.78 10.10
N HIS A 235 -12.27 -1.80 9.57
CA HIS A 235 -10.85 -2.05 9.84
C HIS A 235 -9.95 -0.91 9.37
N SER A 236 -10.24 -0.31 8.22
CA SER A 236 -9.49 0.84 7.71
C SER A 236 -9.62 2.07 8.64
N VAL A 237 -10.82 2.37 9.13
CA VAL A 237 -11.03 3.48 10.08
C VAL A 237 -10.41 3.17 11.44
N LEU A 238 -10.56 1.93 11.93
CA LEU A 238 -9.92 1.49 13.17
C LEU A 238 -8.40 1.58 13.08
N LEU A 239 -7.78 1.19 11.96
CA LEU A 239 -6.34 1.32 11.75
C LEU A 239 -5.88 2.78 11.84
N VAL A 240 -6.62 3.70 11.22
CA VAL A 240 -6.32 5.13 11.32
C VAL A 240 -6.44 5.60 12.78
N ALA A 241 -7.54 5.25 13.45
CA ALA A 241 -7.79 5.64 14.84
C ALA A 241 -6.70 5.10 15.79
N THR A 242 -6.28 3.85 15.64
CA THR A 242 -5.23 3.25 16.47
C THR A 242 -3.87 3.87 16.18
N VAL A 243 -3.50 4.10 14.91
CA VAL A 243 -2.23 4.74 14.55
C VAL A 243 -2.13 6.13 15.16
N PHE A 244 -3.13 7.00 14.97
CA PHE A 244 -3.14 8.33 15.56
C PHE A 244 -3.24 8.30 17.09
N GLY A 245 -3.99 7.34 17.66
CA GLY A 245 -4.07 7.15 19.10
C GLY A 245 -2.72 6.83 19.74
N PHE A 246 -1.96 5.88 19.17
CA PHE A 246 -0.62 5.54 19.64
C PHE A 246 0.37 6.69 19.46
N ILE A 247 0.32 7.40 18.33
CA ILE A 247 1.17 8.59 18.11
C ILE A 247 0.86 9.66 19.16
N LEU A 248 -0.41 9.91 19.47
CA LEU A 248 -0.82 10.89 20.48
C LEU A 248 -0.34 10.49 21.89
N ILE A 249 -0.54 9.23 22.27
CA ILE A 249 -0.08 8.71 23.56
C ILE A 249 1.45 8.82 23.66
N GLY A 250 2.16 8.38 22.62
CA GLY A 250 3.61 8.50 22.54
C GLY A 250 4.08 9.95 22.64
N PHE A 251 3.41 10.86 21.92
CA PHE A 251 3.72 12.28 21.94
C PHE A 251 3.56 12.89 23.34
N ILE A 252 2.49 12.53 24.06
CA ILE A 252 2.24 13.00 25.44
C ILE A 252 3.34 12.48 26.37
N ILE A 253 3.62 11.17 26.35
CA ILE A 253 4.65 10.55 27.20
C ILE A 253 6.02 11.18 26.93
N PHE A 254 6.38 11.35 25.66
CA PHE A 254 7.66 11.92 25.26
C PHE A 254 7.76 13.39 25.69
N CYS A 255 6.72 14.19 25.47
CA CYS A 255 6.68 15.57 25.97
C CYS A 255 6.81 15.65 27.49
N SER A 256 6.16 14.75 28.23
CA SER A 256 6.21 14.79 29.71
C SER A 256 7.58 14.41 30.26
N LEU A 257 8.29 13.45 29.65
CA LEU A 257 9.53 12.92 30.19
C LEU A 257 10.79 13.65 29.66
N GLU A 258 10.78 14.11 28.41
CA GLU A 258 11.99 14.58 27.72
C GLU A 258 12.02 16.10 27.46
N TRP A 259 11.04 16.87 27.95
CA TRP A 259 10.97 18.31 27.65
C TRP A 259 12.25 19.08 28.03
N ASN A 260 12.86 18.69 29.16
CA ASN A 260 14.03 19.32 29.74
C ASN A 260 15.28 18.43 29.69
N SER A 261 15.27 17.38 28.85
CA SER A 261 16.40 16.46 28.77
C SER A 261 17.53 17.00 27.89
N ALA A 262 18.70 16.36 28.00
CA ALA A 262 19.84 16.64 27.14
C ALA A 262 19.55 16.29 25.66
N ALA A 263 18.70 15.30 25.40
CA ALA A 263 18.36 14.82 24.04
C ALA A 263 17.72 15.92 23.17
N LEU A 264 16.95 16.82 23.78
CA LEU A 264 16.32 17.97 23.10
C LEU A 264 16.97 19.31 23.46
N SER A 265 18.14 19.28 24.09
CA SER A 265 18.87 20.50 24.44
C SER A 265 19.31 21.27 23.19
N GLY A 266 19.17 22.60 23.21
CA GLY A 266 19.53 23.46 22.07
C GLY A 266 18.47 23.58 20.97
N LEU A 267 17.30 22.93 21.11
CA LEU A 267 16.15 23.10 20.21
C LEU A 267 15.14 24.10 20.80
N ASN A 268 14.56 24.93 19.93
CA ASN A 268 13.43 25.80 20.28
C ASN A 268 12.16 24.97 20.53
N THR A 269 11.19 25.49 21.30
CA THR A 269 9.90 24.84 21.60
C THR A 269 9.21 24.28 20.35
N TYR A 270 9.19 25.04 19.26
CA TYR A 270 8.64 24.56 17.98
C TYR A 270 9.41 23.36 17.42
N GLN A 271 10.74 23.42 17.40
CA GLN A 271 11.59 22.34 16.90
C GLN A 271 11.44 21.09 17.76
N LYS A 272 11.29 21.24 19.09
CA LYS A 272 11.04 20.14 20.02
C LYS A 272 9.73 19.44 19.67
N VAL A 273 8.63 20.18 19.53
CA VAL A 273 7.31 19.60 19.20
C VAL A 273 7.37 18.82 17.88
N VAL A 274 7.97 19.39 16.84
CA VAL A 274 8.08 18.71 15.54
C VAL A 274 8.99 17.48 15.62
N GLY A 275 10.12 17.59 16.34
CA GLY A 275 11.03 16.47 16.53
C GLY A 275 10.41 15.31 17.31
N ILE A 276 9.69 15.60 18.39
CA ILE A 276 8.97 14.59 19.16
C ILE A 276 7.90 13.93 18.30
N LEU A 277 7.10 14.71 17.57
CA LEU A 277 6.08 14.17 16.66
C LEU A 277 6.72 13.26 15.60
N PHE A 278 7.81 13.70 14.97
CA PHE A 278 8.56 12.91 13.99
C PHE A 278 9.06 11.60 14.60
N GLN A 279 9.61 11.63 15.83
CA GLN A 279 10.09 10.44 16.52
C GLN A 279 8.95 9.46 16.83
N CYS A 280 7.80 9.96 17.30
CA CYS A 280 6.63 9.12 17.59
C CYS A 280 6.03 8.49 16.32
N VAL A 281 6.02 9.21 15.21
CA VAL A 281 5.56 8.68 13.91
C VAL A 281 6.51 7.60 13.40
N ASN A 282 7.82 7.79 13.55
CA ASN A 282 8.83 6.84 13.06
C ASN A 282 9.07 5.63 13.98
N ALA A 283 8.61 5.67 15.23
CA ALA A 283 8.75 4.56 16.17
C ALA A 283 8.06 3.28 15.66
N ARG A 284 7.01 3.39 14.83
CA ARG A 284 6.39 2.25 14.15
C ARG A 284 7.16 1.90 12.88
N HIS A 285 8.12 0.99 13.00
CA HIS A 285 8.88 0.33 11.92
C HIS A 285 9.68 1.22 10.94
N SER A 286 9.54 2.54 10.95
CA SER A 286 10.21 3.41 9.98
C SER A 286 11.67 3.66 10.31
N GLY A 287 12.10 3.54 11.58
CA GLY A 287 13.52 3.46 11.97
C GLY A 287 14.34 4.75 11.83
N GLU A 288 13.77 5.84 11.31
CA GLU A 288 14.41 7.16 11.29
C GLU A 288 14.36 7.79 12.68
N THR A 289 15.49 8.33 13.14
CA THR A 289 15.62 8.94 14.46
C THR A 289 16.16 10.36 14.37
N ILE A 290 15.58 11.24 15.19
CA ILE A 290 16.00 12.64 15.32
C ILE A 290 16.75 12.93 16.62
N VAL A 291 16.67 12.01 17.57
CA VAL A 291 17.34 12.07 18.86
C VAL A 291 18.17 10.82 19.05
N ASP A 292 19.24 10.95 19.84
CA ASP A 292 20.04 9.81 20.25
C ASP A 292 19.25 8.96 21.25
N LEU A 293 18.86 7.76 20.82
CA LEU A 293 18.09 6.81 21.64
C LEU A 293 18.80 6.43 22.94
N SER A 294 20.13 6.54 23.02
CA SER A 294 20.89 6.26 24.24
C SER A 294 20.66 7.28 25.36
N THR A 295 20.19 8.48 25.01
CA THR A 295 20.00 9.61 25.93
C THR A 295 18.57 9.78 26.41
N ILE A 296 17.64 8.98 25.87
CA ILE A 296 16.20 9.06 26.15
C ILE A 296 15.85 8.21 27.37
N ALA A 297 14.85 8.63 28.14
CA ALA A 297 14.30 7.88 29.27
C ALA A 297 13.92 6.43 28.87
N PRO A 298 14.29 5.42 29.69
CA PRO A 298 13.98 4.01 29.43
C PRO A 298 12.49 3.72 29.22
N ALA A 299 11.60 4.47 29.87
CA ALA A 299 10.16 4.32 29.71
C ALA A 299 9.69 4.56 28.27
N ILE A 300 10.29 5.52 27.57
CA ILE A 300 9.98 5.81 26.16
C ILE A 300 10.52 4.69 25.25
N LEU A 301 11.71 4.16 25.56
CA LEU A 301 12.27 3.03 24.81
C LEU A 301 11.38 1.80 24.92
N VAL A 302 10.89 1.49 26.13
CA VAL A 302 9.91 0.40 26.33
C VAL A 302 8.63 0.67 25.54
N PHE A 303 8.12 1.91 25.56
CA PHE A 303 6.96 2.28 24.76
C PHE A 303 7.19 2.05 23.26
N PHE A 304 8.34 2.47 22.72
CA PHE A 304 8.67 2.26 21.30
C PHE A 304 8.83 0.78 20.94
N VAL A 305 9.30 -0.07 21.86
CA VAL A 305 9.38 -1.53 21.64
C VAL A 305 7.99 -2.18 21.59
N VAL A 306 7.02 -1.64 22.34
CA VAL A 306 5.65 -2.19 22.40
C VAL A 306 4.76 -1.70 21.26
N MET A 307 5.07 -0.53 20.69
CA MET A 307 4.23 0.21 19.73
C MET A 307 4.27 -0.35 18.30
#